data_AF-A0A510IMM0-F1
#
_entry.id   AF-A0A510IMM0-F1
#
_cell.length_a   1.000
_cell.length_b   1.000
_cell.length_c   1.000
_cell.angle_alpha   90.00
_cell.angle_beta   90.00
_cell.angle_gamma   90.00
#
_symmetry.space_group_name_H-M   'P 1'
#
loop_
_entity.id
_entity.type
_entity.pdbx_description
1 polymer ?
#
loop_
_entity_poly.entity_id
_entity_poly.type
_entity_poly.pdbx_seq_one_letter_code
_entity_poly.pdbx_strand_id
1 'polypeptide(L)'
;MEHLIWALNCLMKMYPTYIENNRLYSFEIENLFCGRRKATRIVEGIQGVTITKRPKRWFSWFREDIFCEFELDGVKFQIDEPFGENSRYWIGSLQKENSKPIEIVLEAFNAA
;
A
#
# COMPACT_ATOMS: atom_id res chain seq x y z
N MET A 1 17.27 -30.23 -9.06
CA MET A 1 16.54 -30.29 -7.78
C MET A 1 17.20 -29.33 -6.81
N GLU A 2 16.86 -28.05 -6.86
CA GLU A 2 17.27 -27.06 -5.85
C GLU A 2 16.09 -26.09 -5.61
N HIS A 3 14.98 -26.66 -5.13
CA HIS A 3 13.80 -25.93 -4.66
C HIS A 3 13.88 -25.73 -3.14
N LEU A 4 15.01 -25.22 -2.63
CA LEU A 4 15.24 -25.01 -1.19
C LEU A 4 15.70 -23.58 -0.87
N ILE A 5 15.04 -22.59 -1.47
CA ILE A 5 15.04 -21.21 -0.97
C ILE A 5 13.61 -20.67 -1.03
N TRP A 6 12.72 -21.20 -0.18
CA TRP A 6 11.42 -20.57 0.07
C TRP A 6 11.20 -20.44 1.57
N ALA A 7 11.02 -19.18 1.98
CA ALA A 7 10.15 -18.74 3.06
C ALA A 7 10.57 -19.03 4.52
N LEU A 8 11.51 -18.23 5.02
CA LEU A 8 11.39 -17.64 6.37
C LEU A 8 11.40 -16.10 6.32
N ASN A 9 10.96 -15.51 5.20
CA ASN A 9 10.52 -14.13 5.18
C ASN A 9 9.02 -14.14 5.48
N CYS A 10 8.60 -13.38 6.48
CA CYS A 10 7.22 -13.16 6.84
C CYS A 10 6.54 -12.38 5.70
N LEU A 11 6.17 -13.09 4.63
CA LEU A 11 5.64 -12.50 3.40
C LEU A 11 4.27 -11.90 3.70
N MET A 12 4.22 -10.56 3.72
CA MET A 12 2.97 -9.81 3.67
C MET A 12 2.23 -10.22 2.39
N LYS A 13 1.06 -10.85 2.54
CA LYS A 13 0.26 -11.20 1.36
C LYS A 13 -0.33 -9.95 0.75
N MET A 14 -0.35 -9.94 -0.58
CA MET A 14 -0.88 -8.83 -1.36
C MET A 14 -1.88 -9.31 -2.39
N TYR A 15 -2.87 -8.46 -2.66
CA TYR A 15 -4.01 -8.75 -3.50
C TYR A 15 -4.12 -7.68 -4.59
N PRO A 16 -3.43 -7.83 -5.73
CA PRO A 16 -3.46 -6.84 -6.80
C PRO A 16 -4.83 -6.82 -7.50
N THR A 17 -5.29 -5.62 -7.84
CA THR A 17 -6.50 -5.37 -8.61
C THR A 17 -6.12 -4.73 -9.95
N TYR A 18 -6.54 -5.39 -11.02
CA TYR A 18 -6.28 -4.95 -12.40
C TYR A 18 -7.56 -4.39 -13.02
N ILE A 19 -7.40 -3.38 -13.87
CA ILE A 19 -8.47 -2.85 -14.72
C ILE A 19 -8.36 -3.41 -16.14
N GLU A 20 -9.22 -2.92 -17.04
CA GLU A 20 -9.15 -3.24 -18.48
C GLU A 20 -7.73 -3.11 -19.03
N ASN A 21 -7.37 -4.02 -19.93
CA ASN A 21 -6.01 -4.19 -20.48
C ASN A 21 -4.96 -4.71 -19.49
N ASN A 22 -5.38 -5.42 -18.44
CA ASN A 22 -4.50 -6.10 -17.46
C ASN A 22 -3.51 -5.15 -16.76
N ARG A 23 -3.97 -3.93 -16.51
CA ARG A 23 -3.16 -2.87 -15.91
C ARG A 23 -3.43 -2.79 -14.42
N LEU A 24 -2.35 -2.76 -13.62
CA LEU A 24 -2.47 -2.61 -12.17
C LEU A 24 -3.08 -1.24 -11.82
N TYR A 25 -4.11 -1.26 -10.99
CA TYR A 25 -4.83 -0.05 -10.55
C TYR A 25 -4.66 0.19 -9.04
N SER A 26 -4.77 -0.88 -8.26
CA SER A 26 -4.63 -0.86 -6.82
C SER A 26 -4.17 -2.24 -6.34
N PHE A 27 -3.80 -2.34 -5.07
CA PHE A 27 -3.58 -3.61 -4.41
C PHE A 27 -3.95 -3.51 -2.94
N GLU A 28 -4.27 -4.63 -2.32
CA GLU A 28 -4.48 -4.70 -0.88
C GLU A 28 -3.31 -5.41 -0.20
N ILE A 29 -3.02 -5.05 1.04
CA ILE A 29 -2.04 -5.75 1.90
C ILE A 29 -2.71 -6.21 3.19
N GLU A 30 -2.26 -7.32 3.76
CA GLU A 30 -2.73 -7.75 5.09
C GLU A 30 -2.23 -6.81 6.20
N ASN A 31 -3.12 -6.45 7.13
CA ASN A 31 -2.80 -5.54 8.24
C ASN A 31 -2.21 -6.25 9.47
N LEU A 32 -2.19 -7.59 9.50
CA LEU A 32 -1.72 -8.39 10.64
C LEU A 32 -0.25 -8.11 11.01
N PHE A 33 0.61 -7.98 10.01
CA PHE A 33 2.05 -7.70 10.17
C PHE A 33 2.48 -6.34 9.62
N CYS A 34 1.55 -5.60 9.00
CA CYS A 34 1.78 -4.28 8.45
C CYS A 34 0.71 -3.31 8.93
N GLY A 35 0.89 -2.79 10.14
CA GLY A 35 0.00 -1.74 10.66
C GLY A 35 0.20 -0.40 9.97
N ARG A 36 -0.76 0.52 10.13
CA ARG A 36 -0.80 1.85 9.49
C ARG A 36 0.55 2.59 9.46
N ARG A 37 1.28 2.60 10.58
CA ARG A 37 2.62 3.25 10.66
C ARG A 37 3.69 2.56 9.82
N LYS A 38 3.68 1.21 9.76
CA LYS A 38 4.61 0.45 8.91
C LYS A 38 4.28 0.73 7.44
N ALA A 39 3.00 0.67 7.07
CA ALA A 39 2.55 0.96 5.70
C ALA A 39 2.99 2.36 5.24
N THR A 40 2.79 3.41 6.05
CA THR A 40 3.27 4.76 5.72
C THR A 40 4.80 4.84 5.61
N ARG A 41 5.55 4.11 6.45
CA ARG A 41 7.03 4.12 6.39
C ARG A 41 7.57 3.42 5.14
N ILE A 42 6.93 2.35 4.69
CA ILE A 42 7.29 1.67 3.43
C ILE A 42 7.18 2.67 2.28
N VAL A 43 6.04 3.35 2.18
CA VAL A 43 5.79 4.37 1.15
C VAL A 43 6.78 5.54 1.25
N GLU A 44 7.05 6.03 2.45
CA GLU A 44 8.03 7.09 2.69
C GLU A 44 9.46 6.72 2.25
N GLY A 45 9.80 5.42 2.23
CA GLY A 45 11.10 4.92 1.77
C GLY A 45 11.27 4.90 0.25
N ILE A 46 10.20 5.10 -0.52
CA ILE A 46 10.26 5.11 -1.98
C ILE A 46 10.85 6.44 -2.45
N GLN A 47 11.88 6.38 -3.29
CA GLN A 47 12.49 7.57 -3.87
C GLN A 47 11.45 8.37 -4.69
N GLY A 48 11.38 9.67 -4.46
CA GLY A 48 10.46 10.56 -5.16
C GLY A 48 9.07 10.66 -4.52
N VAL A 49 8.78 9.89 -3.47
CA VAL A 49 7.52 10.03 -2.74
C VAL A 49 7.50 11.30 -1.89
N THR A 50 6.35 11.98 -1.91
CA THR A 50 5.99 13.02 -0.95
C THR A 50 4.77 12.59 -0.15
N ILE A 51 4.90 12.43 1.17
CA ILE A 51 3.75 12.14 2.04
C ILE A 51 2.95 13.43 2.28
N THR A 52 1.68 13.43 1.86
CA THR A 52 0.76 14.58 2.03
C THR A 52 -0.15 14.43 3.25
N LYS A 53 -0.39 13.20 3.71
CA LYS A 53 -1.14 12.90 4.94
C LYS A 53 -0.54 11.70 5.67
N ARG A 54 -0.46 11.79 7.00
CA ARG A 54 0.05 10.73 7.89
C ARG A 54 -1.01 10.25 8.87
N PRO A 55 -0.90 9.00 9.35
CA PRO A 55 -1.85 8.45 10.31
C PRO A 55 -1.80 9.22 11.63
N LYS A 56 -2.98 9.55 12.19
CA LYS A 56 -3.10 10.20 13.49
C LYS A 56 -2.54 9.32 14.63
N ARG A 57 -1.91 9.95 15.62
CA ARG A 57 -1.16 9.25 16.69
C ARG A 57 -2.03 8.77 17.88
N TRP A 58 -3.19 9.38 18.13
CA TRP A 58 -4.00 9.21 19.35
C TRP A 58 -5.50 9.24 19.05
N PHE A 59 -6.32 8.48 19.80
CA PHE A 59 -7.82 8.46 19.94
C PHE A 59 -8.71 8.77 18.72
N SER A 60 -8.15 8.91 17.53
CA SER A 60 -8.79 9.28 16.27
C SER A 60 -8.36 8.34 15.15
N TRP A 61 -7.50 7.34 15.43
CA TRP A 61 -7.10 6.36 14.42
C TRP A 61 -8.33 5.60 13.91
N PHE A 62 -9.26 5.25 14.80
CA PHE A 62 -10.44 4.44 14.46
C PHE A 62 -11.50 5.20 13.66
N ARG A 63 -11.29 6.49 13.37
CA ARG A 63 -12.21 7.35 12.60
C ARG A 63 -11.65 7.77 11.26
N GLU A 64 -10.49 7.25 10.89
CA GLU A 64 -9.79 7.62 9.67
C GLU A 64 -9.62 6.37 8.82
N ASP A 65 -10.50 6.21 7.83
CA ASP A 65 -10.44 5.14 6.85
C ASP A 65 -9.20 5.36 5.97
N ILE A 66 -9.10 6.54 5.35
CA ILE A 66 -7.90 6.99 4.63
C ILE A 66 -6.87 7.58 5.60
N PHE A 67 -5.85 6.81 5.97
CA PHE A 67 -4.86 7.21 6.98
C PHE A 67 -3.53 7.68 6.40
N CYS A 68 -3.28 7.47 5.11
CA CYS A 68 -2.07 7.93 4.44
C CYS A 68 -2.44 8.43 3.05
N GLU A 69 -1.94 9.60 2.68
CA GLU A 69 -2.00 10.13 1.32
C GLU A 69 -0.59 10.53 0.93
N PHE A 70 -0.25 10.31 -0.33
CA PHE A 70 1.08 10.59 -0.85
C PHE A 70 1.05 10.84 -2.35
N GLU A 71 2.13 11.42 -2.85
CA GLU A 71 2.33 11.70 -4.26
C GLU A 71 3.62 11.02 -4.73
N LEU A 72 3.60 10.43 -5.92
CA LEU A 72 4.75 9.87 -6.62
C LEU A 72 4.61 10.18 -8.10
N ASP A 73 5.62 10.81 -8.70
CA ASP A 73 5.64 11.22 -10.11
C ASP A 73 4.38 12.01 -10.54
N GLY A 74 3.89 12.89 -9.65
CA GLY A 74 2.67 13.70 -9.90
C GLY A 74 1.35 12.94 -9.73
N VAL A 75 1.39 11.64 -9.39
CA VAL A 75 0.21 10.81 -9.17
C VAL A 75 -0.08 10.73 -7.69
N LYS A 76 -1.33 11.02 -7.31
CA LYS A 76 -1.80 10.97 -5.92
C LYS A 76 -2.32 9.59 -5.58
N PHE A 77 -1.87 9.08 -4.44
CA PHE A 77 -2.24 7.78 -3.89
C PHE A 77 -2.77 7.93 -2.47
N GLN A 78 -3.49 6.90 -2.03
CA GLN A 78 -3.90 6.78 -0.65
C GLN A 78 -3.74 5.35 -0.13
N ILE A 79 -3.64 5.23 1.19
CA ILE A 79 -3.83 3.97 1.91
C ILE A 79 -5.10 4.10 2.74
N ASP A 80 -6.02 3.18 2.49
CA ASP A 80 -7.36 3.15 3.04
C ASP A 80 -7.61 1.84 3.79
N GLU A 81 -8.22 1.92 4.97
CA GLU A 81 -8.75 0.78 5.72
C GLU A 81 -10.27 0.79 5.59
N PRO A 82 -10.84 0.17 4.54
CA PRO A 82 -12.29 0.18 4.35
C PRO A 82 -12.96 -0.50 5.54
N PHE A 83 -13.76 0.24 6.31
CA PHE A 83 -14.61 -0.21 7.42
C PHE A 83 -14.09 -1.41 8.27
N GLY A 84 -13.40 -1.11 9.36
CA GLY A 84 -13.45 -1.75 10.70
C GLY A 84 -13.10 -3.24 10.89
N GLU A 85 -13.56 -4.13 10.01
CA GLU A 85 -13.33 -5.59 10.07
C GLU A 85 -12.41 -6.11 8.96
N ASN A 86 -11.99 -5.23 8.05
CA ASN A 86 -11.10 -5.64 6.98
C ASN A 86 -9.69 -5.90 7.52
N SER A 87 -9.25 -7.15 7.36
CA SER A 87 -7.87 -7.61 7.61
C SER A 87 -6.85 -7.02 6.65
N ARG A 88 -7.23 -5.99 5.88
CA ARG A 88 -6.48 -5.48 4.75
C ARG A 88 -6.57 -3.97 4.61
N TYR A 89 -5.50 -3.38 4.11
CA TYR A 89 -5.47 -2.01 3.63
C TYR A 89 -5.47 -1.99 2.12
N TRP A 90 -6.26 -1.11 1.53
CA TRP A 90 -6.27 -0.81 0.11
C TRP A 90 -5.24 0.29 -0.19
N ILE A 91 -4.43 0.09 -1.22
CA ILE A 91 -3.45 1.05 -1.73
C ILE A 91 -3.76 1.28 -3.21
N GLY A 92 -3.96 2.52 -3.60
CA GLY A 92 -4.24 2.82 -5.00
C GLY A 92 -4.25 4.30 -5.32
N SER A 93 -4.29 4.56 -6.63
CA SER A 93 -4.31 5.90 -7.20
C SER A 93 -5.70 6.53 -7.04
N LEU A 94 -5.74 7.83 -6.77
CA LEU A 94 -6.96 8.64 -6.83
C LEU A 94 -7.37 8.95 -8.29
N GLN A 95 -6.45 8.77 -9.23
CA GLN A 95 -6.65 9.01 -10.66
C GLN A 95 -6.83 7.66 -11.37
N LYS A 96 -7.91 7.54 -12.18
CA LYS A 96 -8.25 6.30 -12.92
C LYS A 96 -7.29 5.99 -14.07
N GLU A 97 -6.55 6.98 -14.53
CA GLU A 97 -5.66 6.89 -15.67
C GLU A 97 -4.22 6.87 -15.15
N ASN A 98 -3.32 6.07 -15.74
CA ASN A 98 -1.91 6.46 -15.66
C ASN A 98 -0.95 5.85 -14.62
N SER A 99 -1.32 5.03 -13.62
CA SER A 99 -0.37 4.78 -12.52
C SER A 99 0.73 3.74 -12.79
N LYS A 100 1.63 3.88 -13.78
CA LYS A 100 2.92 3.14 -13.72
C LYS A 100 3.59 3.22 -12.34
N PRO A 101 3.50 4.35 -11.61
CA PRO A 101 4.00 4.43 -10.25
C PRO A 101 3.37 3.45 -9.24
N ILE A 102 2.17 2.87 -9.49
CA ILE A 102 1.60 1.86 -8.58
C ILE A 102 2.42 0.57 -8.55
N GLU A 103 3.14 0.24 -9.63
CA GLU A 103 4.02 -0.94 -9.69
C GLU A 103 5.22 -0.74 -8.77
N ILE A 104 5.81 0.46 -8.75
CA ILE A 104 6.89 0.84 -7.83
C ILE A 104 6.42 0.73 -6.38
N VAL A 105 5.20 1.20 -6.09
CA VAL A 105 4.62 1.08 -4.75
C VAL A 105 4.42 -0.39 -4.38
N LEU A 106 3.87 -1.21 -5.27
CA LEU A 106 3.71 -2.66 -5.04
C LEU A 106 5.06 -3.35 -4.76
N GLU A 107 6.10 -3.03 -5.54
CA GLU A 107 7.45 -3.55 -5.34
C GLU A 107 8.04 -3.16 -3.97
N ALA A 108 7.82 -1.94 -3.52
CA ALA A 108 8.27 -1.49 -2.20
C ALA A 108 7.61 -2.27 -1.06
N PHE A 109 6.32 -2.60 -1.19
CA PHE A 109 5.64 -3.47 -0.21
C PHE A 109 6.10 -4.93 -0.30
N ASN A 110 6.42 -5.45 -1.50
CA ASN A 110 7.03 -6.78 -1.66
C ASN A 110 8.41 -6.90 -0.96
N ALA A 111 9.16 -5.80 -0.88
CA ALA A 111 10.53 -5.80 -0.37
C ALA A 111 10.65 -5.55 1.16
N ALA A 112 9.54 -5.31 1.87
CA ALA A 112 9.49 -4.81 3.27
C ALA A 112 8.94 -5.80 4.31
#